data_AF-A0A2E7E540-F1
#
_entry.id   AF-A0A2E7E540-F1
#
_cell.length_a   1.000
_cell.length_b   1.000
_cell.length_c   1.000
_cell.angle_alpha   90.00
_cell.angle_beta   90.00
_cell.angle_gamma   90.00
#
_symmetry.space_group_name_H-M   'P 1'
#
loop_
_entity.id
_entity.type
_entity.pdbx_description
1 polymer ?
#
loop_
_entity_poly.entity_id
_entity_poly.type
_entity_poly.pdbx_seq_one_letter_code
_entity_poly.pdbx_strand_id
1 'polypeptide(L)'
;MQTIYTIHAPDSEKLEHVIAEMRERGAPTIRVVDCGDFFMALEGSHRVPAAAVLGITPTLVVLEQDDLVDADSLDWQDYLQAGQQYTAAELAGEVRGHGNCSYSFDKL
;
A
#
# COMPACT_ATOMS: atom_id res chain seq x y z
N MET A 1 7.17 12.34 11.35
CA MET A 1 6.25 12.18 10.22
C MET A 1 6.87 11.17 9.28
N GLN A 2 6.20 10.04 9.08
CA GLN A 2 6.65 8.96 8.21
C GLN A 2 5.77 8.94 6.96
N THR A 3 6.36 8.65 5.80
CA THR A 3 5.69 8.73 4.50
C THR A 3 5.48 7.34 3.93
N ILE A 4 4.27 7.08 3.45
CA ILE A 4 3.92 5.89 2.68
C ILE A 4 3.71 6.30 1.23
N TYR A 5 4.40 5.63 0.32
CA TYR A 5 4.13 5.72 -1.12
C TYR A 5 3.20 4.60 -1.56
N THR A 6 2.17 4.93 -2.33
CA THR A 6 1.26 3.97 -2.97
C THR A 6 1.53 3.86 -4.46
N ILE A 7 1.14 2.73 -5.05
CA ILE A 7 1.41 2.40 -6.46
C ILE A 7 0.82 3.39 -7.45
N HIS A 8 -0.42 3.79 -7.22
CA HIS A 8 -1.11 4.71 -8.10
C HIS A 8 -2.07 5.58 -7.29
N ALA A 9 -2.57 6.64 -7.93
CA ALA A 9 -3.63 7.45 -7.37
C ALA A 9 -4.91 6.61 -7.17
N PRO A 10 -5.67 6.84 -6.09
CA PRO A 10 -6.96 6.18 -5.90
C PRO A 10 -7.95 6.65 -6.97
N ASP A 11 -8.78 5.72 -7.45
CA ASP A 11 -10.01 6.08 -8.16
C ASP A 11 -10.99 6.73 -7.16
N SER A 12 -11.60 7.85 -7.54
CA SER A 12 -12.41 8.66 -6.63
C SER A 12 -13.67 7.93 -6.16
N GLU A 13 -14.35 7.21 -7.05
CA GLU A 13 -15.58 6.50 -6.70
C GLU A 13 -15.27 5.32 -5.78
N LYS A 14 -14.23 4.55 -6.08
CA LYS A 14 -13.77 3.46 -5.19
C LYS A 14 -13.27 4.00 -3.85
N LEU A 15 -12.61 5.14 -3.84
CA LEU A 15 -12.11 5.76 -2.59
C LEU A 15 -13.25 6.10 -1.64
N GLU A 16 -14.36 6.67 -2.13
CA GLU A 16 -15.53 6.98 -1.30
C GLU A 16 -16.12 5.72 -0.64
N HIS A 17 -16.22 4.63 -1.40
CA HIS A 17 -16.68 3.35 -0.87
C HIS A 17 -15.73 2.80 0.20
N VAL A 18 -14.42 2.86 -0.05
CA VAL A 18 -13.40 2.40 0.91
C VAL A 18 -13.40 3.26 2.18
N ILE A 19 -13.56 4.58 2.07
CA ILE A 19 -13.72 5.47 3.22
C ILE A 19 -14.93 5.08 4.05
N ALA A 20 -16.08 4.81 3.40
CA ALA A 20 -17.29 4.39 4.10
C ALA A 20 -17.09 3.06 4.84
N GLU A 21 -16.49 2.05 4.19
CA GLU A 21 -16.17 0.78 4.82
C GLU A 21 -15.20 0.94 6.00
N MET A 22 -14.14 1.73 5.82
CA MET A 22 -13.13 1.95 6.85
C MET A 22 -13.62 2.75 8.06
N ARG A 23 -14.69 3.56 7.93
CA ARG A 23 -15.34 4.18 9.09
C ARG A 23 -15.93 3.16 10.05
N GLU A 24 -16.39 2.02 9.54
CA GLU A 24 -16.97 0.94 10.33
C GLU A 24 -15.90 -0.04 10.83
N ARG A 25 -14.92 -0.36 9.97
CA ARG A 25 -13.91 -1.40 10.22
C ARG A 25 -12.65 -0.90 10.92
N GLY A 26 -12.38 0.40 10.87
CA GLY A 26 -11.20 1.02 11.47
C GLY A 26 -9.97 1.01 10.56
N ALA A 27 -8.79 1.10 11.19
CA ALA A 27 -7.52 1.24 10.48
C ALA A 27 -7.17 0.00 9.65
N PRO A 28 -6.67 0.17 8.40
CA PRO A 28 -6.28 -0.95 7.58
C PRO A 28 -4.91 -1.46 8.01
N THR A 29 -4.66 -2.74 7.72
CA THR A 29 -3.29 -3.30 7.72
C THR A 29 -2.74 -3.23 6.31
N ILE A 30 -1.51 -2.74 6.14
CA ILE A 30 -0.86 -2.54 4.84
C ILE A 30 0.52 -3.18 4.86
N ARG A 31 0.80 -4.03 3.87
CA ARG A 31 2.14 -4.57 3.64
C ARG A 31 3.02 -3.53 2.96
N VAL A 32 4.20 -3.32 3.52
CA VAL A 32 5.15 -2.31 3.04
C VAL A 32 6.58 -2.85 3.02
N VAL A 33 7.43 -2.21 2.24
CA VAL A 33 8.89 -2.36 2.30
C VAL A 33 9.49 -1.07 2.87
N ASP A 34 10.36 -1.19 3.86
CA ASP A 34 11.13 -0.06 4.39
C ASP A 34 12.27 0.29 3.40
N CYS A 35 12.22 1.52 2.86
CA CYS A 35 13.21 2.05 1.93
C CYS A 35 14.19 3.03 2.62
N GLY A 36 14.14 3.16 3.94
CA GLY A 36 14.99 4.02 4.76
C GLY A 36 14.33 5.37 5.09
N ASP A 37 13.99 6.17 4.07
CA ASP A 37 13.35 7.48 4.23
C ASP A 37 11.83 7.46 4.06
N PHE A 38 11.29 6.38 3.51
CA PHE A 38 9.86 6.15 3.33
C PHE A 38 9.53 4.66 3.34
N PHE A 39 8.22 4.36 3.44
CA PHE A 39 7.67 3.02 3.21
C PHE A 39 7.06 2.93 1.83
N MET A 40 7.38 1.86 1.10
CA MET A 40 6.72 1.53 -0.16
C MET A 40 5.58 0.56 0.09
N ALA A 41 4.34 0.98 -0.11
CA ALA A 41 3.19 0.09 0.02
C ALA A 41 3.11 -0.86 -1.18
N LEU A 42 3.01 -2.15 -0.90
CA LEU A 42 2.77 -3.17 -1.92
C LEU A 42 1.28 -3.31 -2.24
N GLU A 43 0.42 -2.68 -1.46
CA GLU A 43 -1.04 -2.73 -1.60
C GLU A 43 -1.71 -1.46 -1.07
N GLY A 44 -3.03 -1.38 -1.21
CA GLY A 44 -3.81 -0.37 -0.48
C GLY A 44 -3.79 1.02 -1.11
N SER A 45 -3.67 1.14 -2.43
CA SER A 45 -3.78 2.42 -3.17
C SER A 45 -5.05 3.22 -2.85
N HIS A 46 -6.12 2.58 -2.35
CA HIS A 46 -7.32 3.23 -1.85
C HIS A 46 -7.37 3.31 -0.30
N ARG A 47 -6.86 2.28 0.39
CA ARG A 47 -6.89 2.17 1.86
C ARG A 47 -5.98 3.19 2.54
N VAL A 48 -4.79 3.44 2.02
CA VAL A 48 -3.84 4.45 2.54
C VAL A 48 -4.41 5.87 2.43
N PRO A 49 -4.89 6.34 1.25
CA PRO A 49 -5.56 7.65 1.18
C PRO A 49 -6.80 7.72 2.04
N ALA A 50 -7.61 6.67 2.12
CA ALA A 50 -8.78 6.66 3.00
C ALA A 50 -8.37 6.82 4.47
N ALA A 51 -7.30 6.17 4.91
CA ALA A 51 -6.74 6.34 6.25
C ALA A 51 -6.32 7.79 6.50
N ALA A 52 -5.64 8.42 5.53
CA ALA A 52 -5.27 9.83 5.59
C ALA A 52 -6.49 10.77 5.69
N VAL A 53 -7.54 10.53 4.90
CA VAL A 53 -8.79 11.31 4.94
C VAL A 53 -9.51 11.16 6.29
N LEU A 54 -9.50 9.96 6.86
CA LEU A 54 -10.15 9.67 8.14
C LEU A 54 -9.30 10.09 9.35
N GLY A 55 -8.05 10.51 9.15
CA GLY A 55 -7.13 10.84 10.23
C GLY A 55 -6.76 9.62 11.09
N ILE A 56 -6.77 8.42 10.51
CA ILE A 56 -6.41 7.18 11.20
C ILE A 56 -5.06 6.67 10.68
N THR A 57 -4.22 6.18 11.59
CA THR A 57 -2.93 5.56 11.26
C THR A 57 -3.14 4.11 10.80
N PRO A 58 -2.69 3.71 9.61
CA PRO A 58 -2.69 2.31 9.20
C PRO A 58 -1.67 1.49 10.02
N THR A 59 -1.96 0.22 10.26
CA THR A 59 -0.98 -0.73 10.81
C THR A 59 -0.09 -1.25 9.68
N LEU A 60 1.23 -1.20 9.86
CA LEU A 60 2.17 -1.66 8.84
C LEU A 60 2.67 -3.07 9.13
N VAL A 61 2.67 -3.91 8.10
CA VAL A 61 3.44 -5.16 8.07
C VAL A 61 4.66 -4.88 7.20
N VAL A 62 5.79 -4.63 7.86
CA VAL A 62 7.06 -4.38 7.17
C VAL A 62 7.64 -5.73 6.74
N LEU A 63 7.83 -5.88 5.44
CA LEU A 63 8.46 -7.05 4.84
C LEU A 63 9.96 -6.79 4.64
N GLU A 64 10.77 -7.81 4.86
CA GLU A 64 12.17 -7.81 4.49
C GLU A 64 12.31 -7.89 2.96
N GLN A 65 13.44 -7.41 2.43
CA GLN A 65 13.63 -7.30 0.98
C GLN A 65 13.52 -8.64 0.23
N ASP A 66 13.94 -9.73 0.87
CA ASP A 66 13.94 -11.09 0.34
C ASP A 66 12.67 -11.88 0.69
N ASP A 67 11.72 -11.30 1.41
CA ASP A 67 10.42 -11.93 1.67
C ASP A 67 9.68 -12.18 0.35
N LEU A 68 9.17 -13.41 0.19
CA LEU A 68 8.38 -13.81 -0.96
C LEU A 68 6.91 -13.43 -0.76
N VAL A 69 6.34 -12.78 -1.78
CA VAL A 69 4.95 -12.36 -1.81
C VAL A 69 4.26 -13.04 -2.99
N ASP A 70 3.16 -13.74 -2.70
CA ASP A 70 2.29 -14.33 -3.72
C ASP A 70 1.60 -13.21 -4.52
N ALA A 71 1.73 -13.25 -5.85
CA ALA A 71 1.08 -12.31 -6.76
C ALA A 71 -0.43 -12.25 -6.56
N ASP A 72 -1.05 -13.42 -6.34
CA ASP A 72 -2.49 -13.56 -6.14
C ASP A 72 -2.98 -12.91 -4.83
N SER A 73 -2.07 -12.57 -3.93
CA SER A 73 -2.39 -11.86 -2.69
C SER A 73 -2.42 -10.34 -2.86
N LEU A 74 -2.03 -9.81 -4.02
CA LEU A 74 -1.95 -8.38 -4.30
C LEU A 74 -3.03 -7.96 -5.29
N ASP A 75 -3.47 -6.71 -5.19
CA ASP A 75 -4.47 -6.12 -6.08
C ASP A 75 -3.88 -5.70 -7.46
N TRP A 76 -2.75 -6.32 -7.88
CA TRP A 76 -1.97 -5.95 -9.06
C TRP A 76 -2.15 -6.95 -10.22
N GLN A 77 -3.37 -7.44 -10.40
CA GLN A 77 -3.64 -8.55 -11.32
C GLN A 77 -3.26 -8.24 -12.78
N ASP A 78 -3.20 -6.95 -13.15
CA ASP A 78 -2.78 -6.51 -14.49
C ASP A 78 -1.25 -6.49 -14.68
N TYR A 79 -0.47 -6.53 -13.60
CA TYR A 79 0.99 -6.37 -13.62
C TYR A 79 1.75 -7.64 -13.23
N LEU A 80 1.12 -8.52 -12.45
CA LEU A 80 1.75 -9.73 -11.93
C LEU A 80 1.19 -10.98 -12.61
N GLN A 81 2.03 -11.99 -12.75
CA GLN A 81 1.59 -13.29 -13.26
C GLN A 81 0.92 -14.08 -12.13
N ALA A 82 -0.30 -14.55 -12.37
CA ALA A 82 -1.04 -15.35 -11.41
C ALA A 82 -0.27 -16.61 -11.02
N GLY A 83 -0.30 -16.95 -9.72
CA GLY A 83 0.43 -18.08 -9.15
C GLY A 83 1.96 -17.91 -9.06
N GLN A 84 2.51 -16.74 -9.42
CA GLN A 84 3.93 -16.44 -9.26
C GLN A 84 4.22 -15.78 -7.90
N GLN A 85 5.43 -15.98 -7.40
CA GLN A 85 5.98 -15.26 -6.25
C GLN A 85 7.04 -14.27 -6.71
N TYR A 86 7.07 -13.12 -6.05
CA TYR A 86 8.06 -12.07 -6.24
C TYR A 86 8.64 -11.69 -4.89
N THR A 87 9.90 -11.25 -4.87
CA THR A 87 10.47 -10.66 -3.66
C THR A 87 9.84 -9.31 -3.37
N ALA A 88 9.77 -8.94 -2.09
CA ALA A 88 9.25 -7.64 -1.69
C ALA A 88 10.06 -6.49 -2.33
N ALA A 89 11.37 -6.66 -2.50
CA ALA A 89 12.24 -5.70 -3.18
C ALA A 89 11.92 -5.55 -4.68
N GLU A 90 11.66 -6.63 -5.41
CA GLU A 90 11.24 -6.57 -6.82
C GLU A 90 9.93 -5.77 -6.94
N LEU A 91 8.95 -6.09 -6.09
CA LEU A 91 7.66 -5.40 -6.09
C LEU A 91 7.83 -3.91 -5.77
N ALA A 92 8.58 -3.55 -4.72
CA ALA A 92 8.82 -2.15 -4.35
C ALA A 92 9.55 -1.36 -5.46
N GLY A 93 10.47 -2.03 -6.17
CA GLY A 93 11.16 -1.48 -7.34
C GLY A 93 10.20 -1.17 -8.48
N GLU A 94 9.30 -2.10 -8.80
CA GLU A 94 8.24 -1.91 -9.80
C GLU A 94 7.32 -0.75 -9.40
N VAL A 95 6.85 -0.72 -8.14
CA VAL A 95 5.98 0.36 -7.64
C VAL A 95 6.57 1.72 -7.96
N ARG A 96 7.85 1.93 -7.63
CA ARG A 96 8.53 3.23 -7.84
C ARG A 96 8.46 3.74 -9.27
N GLY A 97 8.29 2.88 -10.26
CA GLY A 97 8.14 3.24 -11.66
C GLY A 97 6.77 3.80 -12.07
N HIS A 98 5.73 3.68 -11.23
CA HIS A 98 4.32 3.82 -11.64
C HIS A 98 3.62 5.15 -11.29
N GLY A 99 4.35 6.21 -10.93
CA GLY A 99 3.72 7.52 -10.70
C GLY A 99 3.05 7.62 -9.33
N ASN A 100 3.81 7.25 -8.30
CA ASN A 100 3.35 7.06 -6.94
C ASN A 100 2.70 8.29 -6.32
N CYS A 101 1.76 8.04 -5.42
CA CYS A 101 1.22 9.06 -4.51
C CYS A 101 1.85 8.88 -3.12
N SER A 102 2.04 9.96 -2.39
CA SER A 102 2.63 9.94 -1.04
C SER A 102 1.64 10.45 0.00
N TYR A 103 1.56 9.74 1.14
CA TYR A 103 0.73 10.11 2.27
C TYR A 103 1.57 10.10 3.55
N SER A 104 1.38 11.10 4.39
CA SER A 104 2.19 11.31 5.60
C SER A 104 1.37 11.10 6.85
N PHE A 105 1.96 10.39 7.82
CA PHE A 105 1.37 10.08 9.10
C PHE A 105 2.33 10.44 10.24
N ASP A 106 1.80 10.91 11.37
CA ASP A 106 2.63 11.37 12.49
C ASP A 106 3.32 10.20 13.23
N LYS A 107 2.65 9.05 13.26
CA LYS A 107 3.14 7.80 13.87
C LYS A 107 2.73 6.66 12.94
N LEU A 108 3.71 5.86 12.51
CA LEU A 108 3.55 4.55 11.85
C LEU A 108 4.34 3.54 12.67
#